data_AF-A0A2J8GI89-F1
#
_entry.id   AF-A0A2J8GI89-F1
#
_cell.length_a   1.000
_cell.length_b   1.000
_cell.length_c   1.000
_cell.angle_alpha   90.00
_cell.angle_beta   90.00
_cell.angle_gamma   90.00
#
_symmetry.space_group_name_H-M   'P 1'
#
loop_
_entity.id
_entity.type
_entity.pdbx_description
1 polymer ?
#
loop_
_entity_poly.entity_id
_entity_poly.type
_entity_poly.pdbx_seq_one_letter_code
_entity_poly.pdbx_strand_id
1 'polypeptide(L)'
;MAVNDEMQILGEWCEQLARALQIPDLDVDQELLLDLARKSADSVIHAAAPVTAFMVGYVAGQEAARGNAGSEGSRAATARAADIAFGLCEQRAGSQSVSGPEQKKQP
;
A
#
# COMPACT_ATOMS: atom_id res chain seq x y z
N MET A 1 -20.03 -0.09 -14.41
CA MET A 1 -19.42 -1.19 -15.20
C MET A 1 -17.91 -1.00 -15.36
N ALA A 2 -17.38 0.19 -15.70
CA ALA A 2 -15.95 0.41 -15.94
C ALA A 2 -14.96 0.00 -14.81
N VAL A 3 -15.27 0.25 -13.52
CA VAL A 3 -14.36 -0.08 -12.40
C VAL A 3 -14.09 -1.59 -12.30
N ASN A 4 -15.09 -2.42 -12.63
CA ASN A 4 -14.94 -3.86 -12.59
C ASN A 4 -14.03 -4.35 -13.73
N ASP A 5 -14.06 -3.69 -14.89
CA ASP A 5 -13.21 -4.00 -16.03
C ASP A 5 -11.73 -3.63 -15.75
N GLU A 6 -11.48 -2.49 -15.10
CA GLU A 6 -10.12 -2.07 -14.69
C GLU A 6 -9.49 -3.05 -13.69
N MET A 7 -10.26 -3.50 -12.68
CA MET A 7 -9.79 -4.50 -11.70
C MET A 7 -9.54 -5.86 -12.34
N GLN A 8 -10.34 -6.27 -13.33
CA GLN A 8 -10.10 -7.49 -14.10
C GLN A 8 -8.81 -7.40 -14.91
N ILE A 9 -8.60 -6.30 -15.66
CA ILE A 9 -7.37 -6.06 -16.43
C ILE A 9 -6.14 -6.10 -15.52
N LEU A 10 -6.22 -5.48 -14.33
CA LEU A 10 -5.13 -5.50 -13.36
C LEU A 10 -4.88 -6.92 -12.81
N GLY A 11 -5.94 -7.67 -12.52
CA GLY A 11 -5.90 -9.09 -12.17
C GLY A 11 -5.11 -9.92 -13.18
N GLU A 12 -5.52 -9.86 -14.44
CA GLU A 12 -4.88 -10.58 -15.55
C GLU A 12 -3.41 -10.18 -15.72
N TRP A 13 -3.11 -8.89 -15.62
CA TRP A 13 -1.74 -8.38 -15.68
C TRP A 13 -0.88 -8.91 -14.53
N CYS A 14 -1.40 -8.86 -13.29
CA CYS A 14 -0.70 -9.39 -12.11
C CYS A 14 -0.39 -10.89 -12.26
N GLU A 15 -1.34 -11.69 -12.74
CA GLU A 15 -1.09 -13.09 -13.00
C GLU A 15 -0.04 -13.33 -14.09
N GLN A 16 -0.09 -12.56 -15.19
CA GLN A 16 0.91 -12.63 -16.26
C GLN A 16 2.31 -12.30 -15.73
N LEU A 17 2.41 -11.25 -14.91
CA LEU A 17 3.65 -10.82 -14.30
C LEU A 17 4.18 -11.86 -13.31
N ALA A 18 3.30 -12.42 -12.45
CA ALA A 18 3.68 -13.47 -11.50
C ALA A 18 4.24 -14.71 -12.21
N ARG A 19 3.62 -15.13 -13.32
CA ARG A 19 4.13 -16.21 -14.18
C ARG A 19 5.49 -15.87 -14.78
N ALA A 20 5.65 -14.65 -15.32
CA ALA A 20 6.92 -14.20 -15.92
C ALA A 20 8.06 -14.12 -14.89
N LEU A 21 7.75 -13.75 -13.65
CA LEU A 21 8.69 -13.64 -12.54
C LEU A 21 8.90 -14.96 -11.78
N GLN A 22 8.27 -16.07 -12.21
CA GLN A 22 8.37 -17.39 -11.58
C GLN A 22 7.88 -17.43 -10.12
N ILE A 23 6.82 -16.68 -9.81
CA ILE A 23 6.17 -16.60 -8.49
C ILE A 23 4.65 -16.86 -8.59
N PRO A 24 4.20 -17.98 -9.18
CA PRO A 24 2.79 -18.21 -9.49
C PRO A 24 1.88 -18.30 -8.26
N ASP A 25 2.42 -18.62 -7.09
CA ASP A 25 1.67 -18.75 -5.83
C ASP A 25 1.60 -17.44 -5.03
N LEU A 26 2.02 -16.32 -5.62
CA LEU A 26 1.92 -15.01 -4.98
C LEU A 26 0.46 -14.55 -4.96
N ASP A 27 -0.15 -14.58 -3.77
CA ASP A 27 -1.43 -13.94 -3.50
C ASP A 27 -1.22 -12.47 -3.14
N VAL A 28 -1.75 -11.56 -3.95
CA VAL A 28 -1.66 -10.11 -3.74
C VAL A 28 -3.06 -9.56 -3.51
N ASP A 29 -3.26 -8.96 -2.35
CA ASP A 29 -4.46 -8.17 -2.07
C ASP A 29 -4.36 -6.82 -2.81
N GLN A 30 -4.90 -6.79 -4.04
CA GLN A 30 -4.80 -5.64 -4.94
C GLN A 30 -5.57 -4.43 -4.43
N GLU A 31 -6.77 -4.63 -3.88
CA GLU A 31 -7.60 -3.54 -3.34
C GLU A 31 -6.87 -2.85 -2.18
N LEU A 32 -6.33 -3.64 -1.24
CA LEU A 32 -5.55 -3.12 -0.12
C LEU A 32 -4.34 -2.31 -0.59
N LEU A 33 -3.56 -2.83 -1.55
CA LEU A 33 -2.37 -2.13 -2.05
C LEU A 33 -2.71 -0.84 -2.80
N LEU A 34 -3.78 -0.85 -3.60
CA LEU A 34 -4.21 0.34 -4.35
C LEU A 34 -4.74 1.42 -3.42
N ASP A 35 -5.52 1.06 -2.41
CA ASP A 35 -6.02 2.00 -1.41
C ASP A 35 -4.88 2.57 -0.56
N LEU A 36 -3.91 1.73 -0.18
CA LEU A 36 -2.72 2.19 0.53
C LEU A 36 -1.88 3.15 -0.32
N ALA A 37 -1.67 2.82 -1.60
CA ALA A 37 -0.93 3.67 -2.52
C ALA A 37 -1.62 5.03 -2.67
N ARG A 38 -2.94 5.05 -2.88
CA ARG A 38 -3.75 6.27 -2.96
C ARG A 38 -3.61 7.10 -1.69
N LYS A 39 -3.82 6.49 -0.52
CA LYS A 39 -3.73 7.17 0.77
C LYS A 39 -2.34 7.76 1.02
N SER A 40 -1.29 7.03 0.64
CA SER A 40 0.10 7.48 0.77
C SER A 40 0.41 8.67 -0.13
N ALA A 41 -0.06 8.63 -1.39
CA ALA A 41 0.08 9.74 -2.32
C ALA A 41 -0.61 11.01 -1.81
N ASP A 42 -1.82 10.87 -1.27
CA ASP A 42 -2.61 11.98 -0.73
C ASP A 42 -2.00 12.56 0.55
N SER A 43 -1.43 11.71 1.41
CA SER A 43 -0.96 12.14 2.74
C SER A 43 0.48 12.66 2.72
N VAL A 44 1.32 12.23 1.78
CA VAL A 44 2.76 12.53 1.74
C VAL A 44 3.13 13.37 0.53
N ILE A 45 3.22 12.74 -0.65
CA ILE A 45 3.46 13.31 -1.99
C ILE A 45 3.10 12.21 -3.00
N HIS A 46 2.82 12.56 -4.26
CA HIS A 46 2.48 11.58 -5.31
C HIS A 46 3.48 10.39 -5.40
N ALA A 47 4.78 10.65 -5.26
CA ALA A 47 5.83 9.62 -5.29
C ALA A 47 5.80 8.62 -4.11
N ALA A 48 5.03 8.89 -3.05
CA ALA A 48 4.90 8.00 -1.90
C ALA A 48 4.11 6.73 -2.21
N ALA A 49 3.21 6.75 -3.19
CA ALA A 49 2.45 5.58 -3.63
C ALA A 49 3.38 4.39 -4.01
N PRO A 50 4.26 4.51 -5.02
CA PRO A 50 5.13 3.40 -5.42
C PRO A 50 6.16 3.02 -4.36
N VAL A 51 6.68 3.99 -3.59
CA VAL A 51 7.65 3.72 -2.50
C VAL A 51 7.00 2.87 -1.40
N THR A 52 5.76 3.21 -1.01
CA THR A 52 5.04 2.48 0.04
C THR A 52 4.70 1.06 -0.43
N ALA A 53 4.20 0.91 -1.66
CA ALA A 53 3.92 -0.41 -2.23
C ALA A 53 5.17 -1.30 -2.28
N PHE A 54 6.33 -0.75 -2.66
CA PHE A 54 7.59 -1.48 -2.65
C PHE A 54 7.99 -1.94 -1.24
N MET A 55 7.89 -1.07 -0.22
CA MET A 55 8.26 -1.44 1.16
C MET A 55 7.36 -2.53 1.73
N VAL A 56 6.04 -2.46 1.48
CA VAL A 56 5.09 -3.50 1.88
C VAL A 56 5.43 -4.83 1.21
N GLY A 57 5.64 -4.81 -0.11
CA GLY A 57 6.04 -6.00 -0.87
C GLY A 57 7.38 -6.59 -0.40
N TYR A 58 8.34 -5.75 -0.01
CA TYR A 58 9.62 -6.21 0.53
C TYR A 58 9.46 -6.94 1.87
N VAL A 59 8.62 -6.45 2.77
CA VAL A 59 8.31 -7.13 4.04
C VAL A 59 7.61 -8.47 3.78
N ALA A 60 6.65 -8.50 2.85
CA ALA A 60 5.96 -9.72 2.45
C ALA A 60 6.93 -10.78 1.90
N GLY A 61 7.83 -10.37 0.99
CA GLY A 61 8.86 -11.23 0.44
C GLY A 61 9.85 -11.75 1.48
N GLN A 62 10.21 -10.93 2.48
CA GLN A 62 11.04 -11.40 3.59
C GLN A 62 10.35 -12.46 4.45
N GLU A 63 9.06 -12.32 4.73
CA GLU A 63 8.31 -13.34 5.48
C GLU A 63 8.10 -14.62 4.66
N ALA A 64 7.83 -14.49 3.36
CA ALA A 64 7.78 -15.64 2.44
C ALA A 64 9.10 -16.43 2.43
N ALA A 65 10.25 -15.74 2.44
CA ALA A 65 11.57 -16.36 2.47
C ALA A 65 11.91 -17.09 3.79
N ARG A 66 11.20 -16.80 4.89
CA ARG A 66 11.43 -17.46 6.20
C ARG A 66 10.80 -18.85 6.31
N GLY A 67 10.09 -19.32 5.28
CA GLY A 67 9.77 -20.74 5.06
C GLY A 67 8.67 -21.36 5.95
N ASN A 68 8.23 -20.70 7.02
CA ASN A 68 7.29 -21.31 7.98
C ASN A 68 5.79 -21.09 7.72
N ALA A 69 5.42 -20.21 6.78
CA ALA A 69 4.01 -19.79 6.63
C ALA A 69 3.51 -19.68 5.18
N GLY A 70 4.34 -19.94 4.16
CA GLY A 70 3.91 -19.92 2.75
C GLY A 70 3.22 -18.62 2.33
N SER A 71 2.18 -18.71 1.49
CA SER A 71 1.41 -17.53 1.03
C SER A 71 0.67 -16.84 2.18
N GLU A 72 0.18 -17.58 3.17
CA GLU A 72 -0.52 -17.02 4.34
C GLU A 72 0.40 -16.09 5.15
N GLY A 73 1.66 -16.48 5.34
CA GLY A 73 2.67 -15.65 6.00
C GLY A 73 2.93 -14.36 5.26
N SER A 74 3.07 -14.43 3.93
CA SER A 74 3.22 -13.27 3.06
C SER A 74 2.00 -12.34 3.17
N ARG A 75 0.79 -12.89 3.14
CA ARG A 75 -0.47 -12.14 3.24
C ARG A 75 -0.62 -11.44 4.59
N ALA A 76 -0.33 -12.14 5.70
CA ALA A 76 -0.35 -11.56 7.03
C ALA A 76 0.76 -10.49 7.21
N ALA A 77 1.90 -10.65 6.56
CA ALA A 77 2.97 -9.65 6.54
C ALA A 77 2.56 -8.38 5.78
N THR A 78 1.95 -8.55 4.60
CA THR A 78 1.36 -7.46 3.80
C THR A 78 0.34 -6.68 4.62
N ALA A 79 -0.62 -7.36 5.25
CA ALA A 79 -1.65 -6.71 6.06
C ALA A 79 -1.04 -5.89 7.21
N ARG A 80 -0.11 -6.49 7.98
CA ARG A 80 0.57 -5.78 9.08
C ARG A 80 1.38 -4.57 8.60
N ALA A 81 2.09 -4.71 7.48
CA ALA A 81 2.87 -3.60 6.92
C ALA A 81 1.97 -2.48 6.40
N ALA A 82 0.84 -2.83 5.78
CA ALA A 82 -0.17 -1.88 5.33
C ALA A 82 -0.80 -1.12 6.51
N ASP A 83 -1.19 -1.81 7.59
CA ASP A 83 -1.75 -1.19 8.79
C ASP A 83 -0.80 -0.13 9.39
N ILE A 84 0.49 -0.45 9.49
CA ILE A 84 1.52 0.49 9.96
C ILE A 84 1.59 1.71 9.02
N ALA A 85 1.61 1.49 7.71
CA ALA A 85 1.71 2.56 6.73
C ALA A 85 0.46 3.46 6.71
N PHE A 86 -0.74 2.89 6.86
CA PHE A 86 -1.98 3.64 7.05
C PHE A 86 -1.93 4.52 8.29
N GLY A 87 -1.52 3.95 9.44
CA GLY A 87 -1.37 4.72 10.68
C GLY A 87 -0.40 5.89 10.55
N LEU A 88 0.69 5.74 9.80
CA LEU A 88 1.63 6.85 9.52
C LEU A 88 1.00 7.94 8.63
N CYS A 89 0.19 7.54 7.64
CA CYS A 89 -0.53 8.49 6.79
C CYS A 89 -1.56 9.30 7.59
N GLU A 90 -2.29 8.66 8.50
CA GLU A 90 -3.27 9.31 9.38
C GLU A 90 -2.63 10.31 10.34
N GLN A 91 -1.50 9.94 10.97
CA GLN A 91 -0.73 10.85 11.84
C GLN A 91 -0.28 12.11 11.10
N ARG A 92 0.09 11.98 9.83
CA ARG A 92 0.51 13.11 8.99
C ARG A 92 -0.68 14.02 8.62
N ALA A 93 -1.82 13.44 8.27
CA ALA A 93 -3.04 14.20 8.04
C ALA A 93 -3.48 14.99 9.29
N GLY A 94 -3.35 14.38 10.48
CA GLY A 94 -3.64 15.04 11.76
C GLY A 94 -2.62 16.10 12.19
N SER A 95 -1.38 16.04 11.71
CA SER A 95 -0.36 17.07 11.99
C SER A 95 -0.39 18.24 10.99
N GLN A 96 -0.89 18.03 9.77
CA GLN A 96 -1.12 19.13 8.82
C GLN A 96 -2.34 19.99 9.16
N SER A 97 -3.32 19.46 9.88
CA SER A 97 -4.52 20.21 10.30
C SER A 97 -4.31 21.12 11.53
N VAL A 98 -3.20 20.95 12.26
CA VAL A 98 -2.87 21.76 13.46
C VAL A 98 -2.12 23.06 13.13
N SER A 99 -1.68 23.25 11.88
CA SER A 99 -1.03 24.49 11.41
C SER A 99 -2.06 25.43 10.72
N GLY A 100 -2.88 26.12 11.51
CA GLY A 100 -3.75 27.24 11.09
C GLY A 100 -3.48 28.51 11.93
N PRO A 101 -3.69 29.73 11.40
CA PRO A 101 -2.73 30.84 11.49
C PRO A 101 -2.68 31.60 12.83
N GLU A 102 -1.47 32.06 13.17
CA GLU A 102 -1.21 33.07 14.19
C GLU A 102 -2.06 34.34 13.96
N GLN A 103 -2.66 34.81 15.06
CA GLN A 103 -3.61 35.90 15.12
C GLN A 103 -3.04 37.24 14.62
N LYS A 104 -3.64 37.80 13.57
CA LYS A 104 -3.75 39.26 13.45
C LYS A 104 -4.75 39.74 14.51
N LYS A 105 -4.25 40.24 15.63
CA LYS A 105 -5.03 41.11 16.52
C LYS A 105 -4.44 42.52 16.45
N GLN A 106 -5.15 43.37 15.70
CA GLN A 106 -5.10 44.82 15.76
C GLN A 106 -6.55 45.29 16.07
N PRO A 107 -6.77 46.49 16.60
CA PRO A 107 -5.89 47.67 16.61
C PRO A 107 -5.15 47.92 17.92
#